data_AF-A0AA42QFG0-F1
#
_entry.id   AF-A0AA42QFG0-F1
#
_cell.length_a   1.000
_cell.length_b   1.000
_cell.length_c   1.000
_cell.angle_alpha   90.00
_cell.angle_beta   90.00
_cell.angle_gamma   90.00
#
_symmetry.space_group_name_H-M   'P 1'
#
loop_
_entity.id
_entity.type
_entity.pdbx_description
1 polymer ?
#
loop_
_entity_poly.entity_id
_entity_poly.type
_entity_poly.pdbx_seq_one_letter_code
_entity_poly.pdbx_strand_id
1 'polypeptide(L)'
;MQPAAAGDAASARYTGYLAARYQFESGLYARLESQFTGSSALDERNRAFQPAAAVLGAQLGYETGPWSARLFVQNLTNKRRINGLIFDNLAFGRVGNYYGPVDSPRIFGAELGYRF
;
A
#
# COMPACT_ATOMS: atom_id res chain seq x y z
N MET A 1 -20.41 25.20 -24.13
CA MET A 1 -19.02 24.70 -24.00
C MET A 1 -18.64 24.84 -22.54
N GLN A 2 -18.51 23.72 -21.83
CA GLN A 2 -18.18 23.68 -20.40
C GLN A 2 -16.69 23.34 -20.29
N PRO A 3 -15.89 24.07 -19.49
CA PRO A 3 -14.46 23.82 -19.41
C PRO A 3 -14.21 22.46 -18.77
N ALA A 4 -13.37 21.65 -19.40
CA ALA A 4 -12.94 20.36 -18.88
C ALA A 4 -12.27 20.57 -17.51
N ALA A 5 -12.82 19.93 -16.48
CA ALA A 5 -12.17 19.82 -15.19
C ALA A 5 -10.75 19.28 -15.41
N ALA A 6 -9.74 20.00 -14.89
CA ALA A 6 -8.37 19.53 -14.85
C ALA A 6 -8.39 18.15 -14.18
N GLY A 7 -8.18 17.11 -14.99
CA GLY A 7 -8.34 15.73 -14.55
C GLY A 7 -7.27 15.37 -13.54
N ASP A 8 -7.70 14.78 -12.43
CA ASP A 8 -6.86 14.22 -11.37
C ASP A 8 -5.86 13.20 -11.93
N ALA A 9 -4.73 13.66 -12.43
CA ALA A 9 -3.61 12.78 -12.69
C ALA A 9 -3.11 12.23 -11.35
N ALA A 10 -2.93 10.91 -11.31
CA ALA A 10 -2.54 10.12 -10.13
C ALA A 10 -3.62 9.77 -9.09
N SER A 11 -4.91 10.08 -9.28
CA SER A 11 -5.95 9.55 -8.36
C SER A 11 -6.34 8.12 -8.74
N ALA A 12 -6.31 7.21 -7.76
CA ALA A 12 -6.78 5.85 -7.96
C ALA A 12 -8.29 5.85 -8.14
N ARG A 13 -8.80 5.15 -9.16
CA ARG A 13 -10.25 5.07 -9.45
C ARG A 13 -11.09 4.62 -8.24
N TYR A 14 -10.50 3.83 -7.37
CA TYR A 14 -11.04 3.50 -6.06
C TYR A 14 -9.91 3.17 -5.11
N THR A 15 -10.14 3.40 -3.83
CA THR A 15 -9.33 2.84 -2.74
C THR A 15 -10.26 2.12 -1.78
N GLY A 16 -9.75 1.05 -1.18
CA GLY A 16 -10.50 0.27 -0.20
C GLY A 16 -9.55 -0.33 0.81
N TYR A 17 -10.02 -0.47 2.05
CA TYR A 17 -9.27 -1.11 3.12
C TYR A 17 -10.20 -2.03 3.90
N LEU A 18 -9.77 -3.26 4.09
CA LEU A 18 -10.44 -4.26 4.91
C LEU A 18 -9.45 -4.79 5.93
N ALA A 19 -9.91 -4.91 7.17
CA ALA A 19 -9.14 -5.55 8.22
C ALA A 19 -10.04 -6.42 9.09
N ALA A 20 -9.53 -7.60 9.44
CA ALA A 20 -10.16 -8.52 10.35
C ALA A 20 -9.18 -8.86 11.46
N ARG A 21 -9.63 -8.80 12.72
CA ARG A 21 -8.85 -9.26 13.88
C ARG A 21 -9.69 -10.30 14.63
N TYR A 22 -9.05 -11.39 15.01
CA TYR A 22 -9.62 -12.39 15.90
C TYR A 22 -8.76 -12.50 17.15
N GLN A 23 -9.40 -12.39 18.31
CA GLN A 23 -8.77 -12.45 19.63
C GLN A 23 -9.17 -13.76 20.30
N PHE A 24 -8.18 -14.54 20.72
CA PHE A 24 -8.37 -15.75 21.50
C PHE A 24 -8.38 -15.40 23.00
N GLU A 25 -9.09 -16.21 23.79
CA GLU A 25 -9.13 -16.09 25.25
C GLU A 25 -7.76 -16.26 25.90
N SER A 26 -6.83 -16.96 25.24
CA SER A 26 -5.46 -17.14 25.70
C SER A 26 -4.62 -15.86 25.73
N GLY A 27 -5.10 -14.77 25.12
CA GLY A 27 -4.35 -13.53 24.90
C GLY A 27 -3.69 -13.45 23.52
N LEU A 28 -3.70 -14.53 22.74
CA LEU A 28 -3.25 -14.52 21.35
C LEU A 28 -4.25 -13.78 20.45
N TYR A 29 -3.74 -13.15 19.40
CA TYR A 29 -4.58 -12.60 18.34
C TYR A 29 -3.96 -12.76 16.97
N ALA A 30 -4.81 -12.91 15.97
CA ALA A 30 -4.42 -12.84 14.57
C ALA A 30 -5.15 -11.67 13.91
N ARG A 31 -4.45 -10.93 13.04
CA ARG A 31 -5.03 -9.86 12.23
C ARG A 31 -4.63 -10.02 10.78
N LEU A 32 -5.58 -9.85 9.88
CA LEU A 32 -5.38 -9.79 8.44
C LEU A 32 -5.84 -8.42 7.93
N GLU A 33 -5.08 -7.89 6.99
CA GLU A 33 -5.33 -6.58 6.38
C GLU A 33 -5.22 -6.70 4.86
N SER A 34 -6.07 -5.95 4.16
CA SER A 34 -6.12 -5.93 2.71
C SER A 34 -6.41 -4.51 2.25
N GLN A 35 -5.46 -3.94 1.52
CA GLN A 35 -5.61 -2.64 0.87
C GLN A 35 -5.78 -2.85 -0.63
N PHE A 36 -6.86 -2.31 -1.18
CA PHE A 36 -7.17 -2.35 -2.59
C PHE A 36 -6.96 -0.97 -3.20
N THR A 37 -6.31 -0.93 -4.35
CA THR A 37 -6.14 0.30 -5.11
C THR A 37 -6.47 0.03 -6.55
N GLY A 38 -7.42 0.79 -7.08
CA GLY A 38 -7.84 0.71 -8.47
C GLY A 38 -6.74 1.13 -9.44
N SER A 39 -7.00 0.88 -10.72
CA SER A 39 -6.15 1.38 -11.79
C SER A 39 -6.11 2.91 -11.78
N SER A 40 -4.95 3.48 -12.08
CA SER A 40 -4.75 4.93 -12.19
C SER A 40 -3.97 5.26 -13.45
N ALA A 41 -4.25 6.43 -14.02
CA ALA A 41 -3.37 7.05 -14.98
C ALA A 41 -2.14 7.60 -14.25
N LEU A 42 -0.97 7.34 -14.83
CA LEU A 42 0.31 7.81 -14.32
C LEU A 42 0.64 9.20 -14.89
N ASP A 43 0.09 9.60 -16.04
CA ASP A 43 0.28 10.94 -16.62
C ASP A 43 -1.06 11.66 -16.89
N GLU A 44 -1.02 13.00 -16.88
CA GLU A 44 -2.19 13.87 -17.15
C GLU A 44 -2.84 13.65 -18.52
N ARG A 45 -2.07 13.07 -19.45
CA ARG A 45 -2.54 12.79 -20.81
C ARG A 45 -3.15 11.39 -20.94
N ASN A 46 -3.28 10.62 -19.86
CA ASN A 46 -3.85 9.27 -19.83
C ASN A 46 -3.22 8.31 -20.85
N ARG A 47 -1.89 8.38 -21.01
CA ARG A 47 -1.13 7.52 -21.92
C ARG A 47 -0.42 6.39 -21.20
N ALA A 48 -0.13 6.55 -19.92
CA ALA A 48 0.44 5.51 -19.08
C ALA A 48 -0.54 5.12 -17.98
N PHE A 49 -0.79 3.82 -17.83
CA PHE A 49 -1.71 3.29 -16.82
C PHE A 49 -1.01 2.27 -15.93
N GLN A 50 -1.38 2.29 -14.66
CA GLN A 50 -1.00 1.25 -13.71
C GLN A 50 -2.20 0.36 -13.40
N PRO A 51 -2.05 -0.97 -13.40
CA PRO A 51 -3.14 -1.87 -13.06
C PRO A 51 -3.54 -1.74 -11.58
N ALA A 52 -4.77 -2.17 -11.31
CA ALA A 52 -5.27 -2.32 -9.96
C ALA A 52 -4.47 -3.38 -9.19
N ALA A 53 -4.35 -3.22 -7.88
CA ALA A 53 -3.67 -4.17 -7.03
C ALA A 53 -4.28 -4.26 -5.64
N ALA A 54 -4.01 -5.40 -5.00
CA ALA A 54 -4.26 -5.63 -3.59
C ALA A 54 -2.94 -5.88 -2.87
N VAL A 55 -2.71 -5.15 -1.78
CA VAL A 55 -1.59 -5.36 -0.85
C VAL A 55 -2.15 -5.99 0.41
N LEU A 56 -1.59 -7.14 0.80
CA LEU A 56 -2.04 -7.91 1.95
C LEU A 56 -1.05 -7.79 3.10
N GLY A 57 -1.57 -7.66 4.31
CA GLY A 57 -0.80 -7.67 5.56
C GLY A 57 -1.34 -8.72 6.52
N ALA A 58 -0.47 -9.24 7.38
CA ALA A 58 -0.85 -10.16 8.44
C ALA A 58 -0.07 -9.86 9.71
N GLN A 59 -0.71 -10.05 10.86
CA GLN A 59 -0.10 -9.91 12.18
C GLN A 59 -0.52 -11.06 13.07
N LEU A 60 0.40 -11.52 13.90
CA LEU A 60 0.15 -12.46 14.98
C LEU A 60 0.73 -11.84 16.25
N GLY A 61 -0.08 -11.68 17.29
CA GLY A 61 0.38 -11.09 18.54
C GLY A 61 -0.15 -11.79 19.77
N TYR A 62 0.42 -11.40 20.90
CA TYR A 62 0.11 -11.92 22.21
C TYR A 62 0.06 -10.76 23.20
N GLU A 63 -1.03 -10.66 23.94
CA GLU A 63 -1.26 -9.62 24.94
C GLU A 63 -1.53 -10.32 26.28
N THR A 64 -0.67 -10.09 27.29
CA THR A 64 -0.84 -10.64 28.63
C THR A 64 -0.40 -9.63 29.70
N GLY A 65 -1.32 -9.26 30.59
CA GLY A 65 -1.08 -8.24 31.62
C GLY A 65 -0.50 -6.94 31.02
N PRO A 66 0.67 -6.47 31.48
CA PRO A 66 1.32 -5.28 30.95
C PRO A 66 2.13 -5.53 29.67
N TRP A 67 2.32 -6.78 29.25
CA TRP A 67 3.20 -7.14 28.14
C TRP A 67 2.41 -7.32 26.83
N SER A 68 3.02 -6.88 25.74
CA SER A 68 2.57 -7.20 24.39
C SER A 68 3.72 -7.65 23.52
N ALA A 69 3.46 -8.62 22.65
CA ALA A 69 4.39 -9.07 21.62
C ALA A 69 3.63 -9.19 20.29
N ARG A 70 4.24 -8.80 19.18
CA ARG A 70 3.68 -9.07 17.85
C ARG A 70 4.75 -9.35 16.81
N LEU A 71 4.39 -10.22 15.89
CA LEU A 71 5.06 -10.44 14.62
C LEU A 71 4.14 -9.96 13.51
N PHE A 72 4.69 -9.27 12.52
CA PHE A 72 3.90 -8.79 11.40
C PHE A 72 4.64 -8.96 10.08
N VAL A 73 3.85 -9.08 9.02
CA VAL A 73 4.29 -9.02 7.64
C VAL A 73 3.44 -8.02 6.88
N GLN A 74 4.09 -7.07 6.25
CA GLN A 74 3.46 -6.11 5.34
C GLN A 74 3.79 -6.50 3.91
N ASN A 75 2.83 -6.31 3.01
CA ASN A 75 2.96 -6.64 1.60
C ASN A 75 3.37 -8.11 1.36
N LEU A 76 2.53 -9.02 1.89
CA LEU A 76 2.73 -10.48 1.85
C LEU A 76 2.93 -11.02 0.43
N THR A 77 2.42 -10.35 -0.60
CA THR A 77 2.56 -10.72 -2.01
C THR A 77 3.72 -10.02 -2.73
N ASN A 78 4.48 -9.17 -2.02
CA ASN A 78 5.60 -8.38 -2.55
C ASN A 78 5.23 -7.58 -3.81
N LYS A 79 4.04 -6.99 -3.81
CA LYS A 79 3.56 -6.14 -4.91
C LYS A 79 4.32 -4.83 -4.89
N ARG A 80 4.87 -4.44 -6.03
CA ARG A 80 5.55 -3.16 -6.22
C ARG A 80 4.72 -2.29 -7.14
N ARG A 81 4.45 -1.07 -6.72
CA ARG A 81 3.68 -0.09 -7.48
C ARG A 81 4.34 1.26 -7.36
N ILE A 82 4.29 2.03 -8.44
CA ILE A 82 4.59 3.45 -8.39
C ILE A 82 3.54 4.12 -7.51
N ASN A 83 3.99 4.93 -6.56
CA ASN A 83 3.17 5.71 -5.65
C ASN A 83 3.57 7.18 -5.79
N GLY A 84 2.67 7.99 -6.32
CA GLY A 84 2.91 9.41 -6.59
C GLY A 84 3.18 9.74 -8.06
N LEU A 85 3.66 10.96 -8.30
CA LEU A 85 3.92 11.49 -9.63
C LEU A 85 5.11 10.79 -10.30
N ILE A 86 4.93 10.43 -11.57
CA ILE A 86 6.02 9.99 -12.43
C ILE A 86 6.63 11.19 -13.17
N PHE A 87 7.93 11.14 -13.41
CA PHE A 87 8.62 12.12 -14.24
C PHE A 87 9.19 11.44 -15.50
N ASP A 88 9.10 12.12 -16.64
CA ASP A 88 9.83 11.76 -17.85
C ASP A 88 11.34 12.00 -17.60
N ASN A 89 12.21 11.18 -18.22
CA ASN A 89 13.66 11.36 -18.12
C ASN A 89 14.06 12.72 -18.72
N LEU A 90 14.42 13.68 -17.87
CA LEU A 90 14.76 15.05 -18.28
C LEU A 90 16.16 15.16 -18.90
N ALA A 91 17.02 14.14 -18.77
CA ALA A 91 18.43 14.23 -19.12
C ALA A 91 18.76 13.83 -20.58
N PHE A 92 17.93 12.99 -21.22
CA PHE A 92 18.26 12.41 -22.54
C PHE A 92 17.10 12.40 -23.55
N GLY A 93 16.08 13.25 -23.34
CA GLY A 93 14.88 13.25 -24.16
C GLY A 93 13.95 12.07 -23.85
N ARG A 94 12.84 12.01 -24.58
CA ARG A 94 11.69 11.15 -24.26
C ARG A 94 11.94 9.69 -24.65
N VAL A 95 12.62 8.93 -23.80
CA VAL A 95 12.96 7.51 -24.04
C VAL A 95 11.80 6.54 -23.75
N GLY A 96 10.64 7.04 -23.31
CA GLY A 96 9.47 6.21 -22.96
C GLY A 96 9.55 5.50 -21.59
N ASN A 97 10.58 5.79 -20.80
CA ASN A 97 10.74 5.25 -19.45
C ASN A 97 10.22 6.24 -18.41
N TYR A 98 9.31 5.77 -17.55
CA TYR A 98 8.73 6.53 -16.45
C TYR A 98 9.42 6.18 -15.13
N TYR A 99 9.79 7.19 -14.35
CA TYR A 99 10.43 7.02 -13.04
C TYR A 99 9.54 7.63 -11.96
N GLY A 100 9.37 6.92 -10.84
CA GLY A 100 8.61 7.39 -9.69
C GLY A 100 8.91 6.58 -8.44
N PRO A 101 8.48 7.05 -7.25
CA PRO A 101 8.66 6.33 -6.00
C PRO A 101 7.94 4.98 -6.09
N VAL A 102 8.59 3.90 -5.63
CA VAL A 102 7.97 2.57 -5.61
C VAL A 102 7.60 2.24 -4.17
N ASP A 103 6.39 1.72 -3.98
CA ASP A 103 5.89 1.23 -2.70
C ASP A 103 6.87 0.27 -2.03
N SER A 104 6.85 0.29 -0.69
CA SER A 104 7.69 -0.55 0.14
C SER A 104 7.62 -2.03 -0.26
N PRO A 105 8.75 -2.75 -0.26
CA PRO A 105 8.78 -4.17 -0.52
C PRO A 105 8.04 -4.95 0.58
N ARG A 106 8.01 -6.28 0.47
CA ARG A 106 7.61 -7.12 1.60
C ARG A 106 8.51 -6.85 2.82
N ILE A 107 7.89 -6.52 3.95
CA ILE A 107 8.58 -6.24 5.22
C ILE A 107 8.10 -7.24 6.25
N PHE A 108 9.05 -7.80 7.02
CA PHE A 108 8.78 -8.58 8.22
C PHE A 108 9.26 -7.78 9.43
N GLY A 109 8.51 -7.84 10.53
CA GLY A 109 8.88 -7.15 11.74
C GLY A 109 8.40 -7.86 13.00
N ALA A 110 9.05 -7.54 14.10
CA ALA A 110 8.72 -8.00 15.43
C ALA A 110 8.72 -6.80 16.37
N GLU A 111 7.78 -6.76 17.31
CA GLU A 111 7.67 -5.71 18.32
C GLU A 111 7.35 -6.31 19.68
N LEU A 112 7.93 -5.71 20.72
CA LEU A 112 7.69 -6.02 22.12
C LEU A 112 7.33 -4.72 22.84
N GLY A 113 6.32 -4.76 23.70
CA GLY A 113 5.83 -3.62 24.45
C GLY A 113 5.60 -3.97 25.92
N TYR A 114 5.78 -2.96 26.77
CA TYR A 114 5.43 -3.01 28.18
C TYR A 114 4.66 -1.74 28.55
N ARG A 115 3.56 -1.90 29.28
CA ARG A 115 2.74 -0.78 29.79
C ARG A 115 2.93 -0.65 31.30
N PHE A 116 3.45 0.49 31.74
CA PHE A 116 3.59 0.89 33.15
C PHE A 116 2.28 1.45 33.70
#